data_AF-R7HQX9-F1
#
_entry.id   AF-R7HQX9-F1
#
_cell.length_a   1.000
_cell.length_b   1.000
_cell.length_c   1.000
_cell.angle_alpha   90.00
_cell.angle_beta   90.00
_cell.angle_gamma   90.00
#
_symmetry.space_group_name_H-M   'P 1'
#
loop_
_entity.id
_entity.type
_entity.pdbx_description
1 polymer ?
#
loop_
_entity_poly.entity_id
_entity_poly.type
_entity_poly.pdbx_seq_one_letter_code
_entity_poly.pdbx_strand_id
1 'polypeptide(L)'
;MKKGKWLLSVLMVVVMAVCAGCATSGVEVEIGSNGKVTVTETTLLQRDVVDKVMSALAKDPETAASVTEIYDQYLDKMEKVTEDGVEYYKSVEPKSYNSYSEAEKELKDKVDLSGADIAADHIYMAMYLEEDVSGYNSGMLSQYESVLTEYGFTVEEVQQLLAAITIKVNVSFENVVTYCDDAATIQGKTATWTFTQDSLANYGKGLHVFYAETMTESKIKTDKTAPVVSGVANKGYYKNKSVKVKDNTGVAVVLVDGKQAEESFKLNTYAQGKRTIVAYDFSGNKKNVTFTYDNTKPTVSGVKNKITYKKAVKIKYADKYGVKAATLNGKKFKSGKKVSKKGSYTVKVTDKAGNSTVVKFKIKK
;
A
#
# COMPACT_ATOMS: atom_id res chain seq x y z
N MET A 1 -1.15 32.51 6.93
CA MET A 1 -1.80 31.30 7.50
C MET A 1 -1.71 31.44 9.02
N LYS A 2 -2.85 31.37 9.71
CA LYS A 2 -3.01 31.80 11.12
C LYS A 2 -2.22 30.89 12.06
N LYS A 3 -1.43 31.47 12.96
CA LYS A 3 -0.64 30.78 14.01
C LYS A 3 -1.46 29.69 14.73
N GLY A 4 -2.74 29.90 14.99
CA GLY A 4 -3.63 28.90 15.62
C GLY A 4 -3.80 27.59 14.83
N LYS A 5 -3.78 27.58 13.49
CA LYS A 5 -3.87 26.31 12.72
C LYS A 5 -2.57 25.52 12.76
N TRP A 6 -1.43 26.21 12.80
CA TRP A 6 -0.11 25.57 12.92
C TRP A 6 0.13 25.07 14.35
N LEU A 7 -0.27 25.84 15.37
CA LEU A 7 -0.28 25.40 16.76
C LEU A 7 -1.15 24.15 16.90
N LEU A 8 -2.40 24.17 16.41
CA LEU A 8 -3.30 23.02 16.49
C LEU A 8 -2.74 21.76 15.80
N SER A 9 -2.04 21.91 14.66
CA SER A 9 -1.40 20.76 13.98
C SER A 9 -0.16 20.24 14.71
N VAL A 10 0.69 21.12 15.26
CA VAL A 10 1.83 20.73 16.09
C VAL A 10 1.35 20.10 17.40
N LEU A 11 0.30 20.65 17.99
CA LEU A 11 -0.36 20.17 19.20
C LEU A 11 -1.06 18.84 18.98
N MET A 12 -1.71 18.62 17.83
CA MET A 12 -2.29 17.31 17.47
C MET A 12 -1.19 16.28 17.23
N VAL A 13 -0.02 16.67 16.69
CA VAL A 13 1.15 15.79 16.58
C VAL A 13 1.77 15.49 17.94
N VAL A 14 1.85 16.47 18.86
CA VAL A 14 2.34 16.27 20.24
C VAL A 14 1.34 15.47 21.07
N VAL A 15 0.04 15.68 20.92
CA VAL A 15 -1.03 14.90 21.56
C VAL A 15 -1.08 13.50 20.98
N MET A 16 -0.99 13.31 19.67
CA MET A 16 -0.88 11.97 19.07
C MET A 16 0.44 11.30 19.48
N ALA A 17 1.55 12.04 19.60
CA ALA A 17 2.84 11.51 20.05
C ALA A 17 2.84 11.16 21.55
N VAL A 18 2.20 11.96 22.41
CA VAL A 18 2.17 11.73 23.87
C VAL A 18 1.06 10.74 24.25
N CYS A 19 -0.10 10.78 23.59
CA CYS A 19 -1.14 9.77 23.75
C CYS A 19 -0.70 8.43 23.14
N ALA A 20 0.05 8.40 22.03
CA ALA A 20 0.71 7.18 21.58
C ALA A 20 1.82 6.76 22.56
N GLY A 21 2.60 7.73 23.07
CA GLY A 21 3.67 7.62 24.08
C GLY A 21 3.29 6.83 25.34
N CYS A 22 2.11 7.13 25.86
CA CYS A 22 1.60 6.53 27.10
C CYS A 22 0.60 5.41 26.84
N ALA A 23 0.38 5.06 25.57
CA ALA A 23 -0.48 3.97 25.16
C ALA A 23 0.32 2.68 25.13
N THR A 24 -0.04 1.74 26.00
CA THR A 24 0.17 0.34 25.66
C THR A 24 -1.05 -0.12 24.88
N SER A 25 -0.84 -0.52 23.63
CA SER A 25 -1.90 -1.10 22.81
C SER A 25 -1.68 -2.60 22.69
N GLY A 26 -2.64 -3.38 23.17
CA GLY A 26 -2.71 -4.82 22.94
C GLY A 26 -3.68 -5.11 21.80
N VAL A 27 -3.26 -5.88 20.81
CA VAL A 27 -4.16 -6.44 19.80
C VAL A 27 -4.16 -7.94 20.01
N GLU A 28 -5.31 -8.50 20.38
CA GLU A 28 -5.49 -9.94 20.47
C GLU A 28 -6.30 -10.41 19.28
N VAL A 29 -5.76 -11.36 18.52
CA VAL A 29 -6.42 -11.96 17.36
C VAL A 29 -6.63 -13.43 17.67
N GLU A 30 -7.89 -13.85 17.75
CA GLU A 30 -8.27 -15.24 17.92
C GLU A 30 -8.77 -15.79 16.58
N ILE A 31 -8.11 -16.82 16.07
CA ILE A 31 -8.44 -17.48 14.81
C ILE A 31 -9.11 -18.82 15.12
N GLY A 32 -10.43 -18.88 14.94
CA GLY A 32 -11.22 -20.08 15.15
C GLY A 32 -11.29 -20.95 13.90
N SER A 33 -11.24 -22.28 14.05
CA SER A 33 -11.27 -23.21 12.91
C SER A 33 -12.58 -23.19 12.12
N ASN A 34 -13.63 -22.62 12.71
CA ASN A 34 -14.94 -22.38 12.10
C ASN A 34 -14.98 -21.20 11.09
N GLY A 35 -13.85 -20.53 10.85
CA GLY A 35 -13.79 -19.35 9.96
C GLY A 35 -13.99 -18.02 10.66
N LYS A 36 -14.33 -18.01 11.96
CA LYS A 36 -14.53 -16.80 12.74
C LYS A 36 -13.16 -16.25 13.19
N VAL A 37 -12.99 -14.95 13.06
CA VAL A 37 -11.84 -14.23 13.64
C VAL A 37 -12.36 -13.20 14.61
N THR A 38 -11.78 -13.14 15.81
CA THR A 38 -12.07 -12.09 16.79
C THR A 38 -10.82 -11.27 16.99
N VAL A 39 -10.93 -9.95 16.82
CA VAL A 39 -9.86 -8.99 17.10
C VAL A 39 -10.30 -8.16 18.29
N THR A 40 -9.53 -8.18 19.36
CA THR A 40 -9.75 -7.36 20.55
C THR A 40 -8.64 -6.34 20.66
N GLU A 41 -8.99 -5.07 20.49
CA GLU A 41 -8.06 -3.96 20.70
C GLU A 41 -8.18 -3.49 22.14
N THR A 42 -7.07 -3.48 22.86
CA THR A 42 -6.95 -2.95 24.22
C THR A 42 -6.05 -1.72 24.17
N THR A 43 -6.51 -0.61 24.72
CA THR A 43 -5.69 0.60 24.90
C THR A 43 -5.56 0.91 26.37
N LEU A 44 -4.34 1.09 26.86
CA LEU A 44 -4.02 1.53 28.21
C LEU A 44 -3.32 2.88 28.14
N LEU A 45 -3.93 3.94 28.65
CA LEU A 45 -3.34 5.28 28.72
C LEU A 45 -2.98 5.61 30.17
N GLN A 46 -1.69 5.85 30.44
CA GLN A 46 -1.23 6.17 31.80
C GLN A 46 -1.91 7.46 32.33
N ARG A 47 -2.61 7.37 33.46
CA ARG A 47 -3.52 8.43 33.92
C ARG A 47 -2.80 9.72 34.29
N ASP A 48 -1.70 9.63 35.02
CA ASP A 48 -0.90 10.79 35.43
C ASP A 48 -0.39 11.59 34.22
N VAL A 49 0.01 10.90 33.15
CA VAL A 49 0.48 11.57 31.93
C VAL A 49 -0.68 12.19 31.15
N VAL A 50 -1.78 11.44 30.95
CA VAL A 50 -2.98 11.97 30.30
C VAL A 50 -3.49 13.21 31.05
N ASP A 51 -3.64 13.11 32.37
CA ASP A 51 -4.12 14.21 33.20
C ASP A 51 -3.17 15.41 33.17
N LYS A 52 -1.85 15.19 33.13
CA LYS A 52 -0.85 16.26 32.95
C LYS A 52 -1.01 16.97 31.60
N VAL A 53 -1.16 16.21 30.51
CA VAL A 53 -1.37 16.76 29.15
C VAL A 53 -2.67 17.55 29.09
N MET A 54 -3.78 16.94 29.52
CA MET A 54 -5.09 17.56 29.45
C MET A 54 -5.18 18.82 30.32
N SER A 55 -4.55 18.81 31.49
CA SER A 55 -4.44 19.99 32.36
C SER A 55 -3.59 21.10 31.75
N ALA A 56 -2.55 20.76 30.98
CA ALA A 56 -1.75 21.76 30.26
C ALA A 56 -2.57 22.38 29.12
N LEU A 57 -3.27 21.56 28.34
CA LEU A 57 -4.10 22.00 27.21
C LEU A 57 -5.33 22.82 27.65
N ALA A 58 -5.89 22.53 28.82
CA ALA A 58 -7.03 23.28 29.34
C ALA A 58 -6.70 24.75 29.68
N LYS A 59 -5.41 25.11 29.80
CA LYS A 59 -4.97 26.47 30.10
C LYS A 59 -5.07 27.42 28.91
N ASP A 60 -5.03 26.90 27.69
CA ASP A 60 -5.20 27.68 26.47
C ASP A 60 -6.69 27.76 26.09
N PRO A 61 -7.30 28.96 26.05
CA PRO A 61 -8.69 29.14 25.64
C PRO A 61 -9.02 28.61 24.24
N GLU A 62 -8.04 28.52 23.32
CA GLU A 62 -8.26 27.96 21.99
C GLU A 62 -8.47 26.43 22.01
N THR A 63 -7.98 25.74 23.05
CA THR A 63 -7.99 24.26 23.15
C THR A 63 -8.88 23.73 24.27
N ALA A 64 -9.27 24.57 25.23
CA ALA A 64 -10.08 24.18 26.39
C ALA A 64 -11.38 23.43 26.01
N ALA A 65 -12.10 23.90 24.97
CA ALA A 65 -13.32 23.24 24.51
C ALA A 65 -13.06 21.82 23.98
N SER A 66 -11.95 21.63 23.25
CA SER A 66 -11.55 20.31 22.75
C SER A 66 -11.10 19.38 23.86
N VAL A 67 -10.47 19.90 24.92
CA VAL A 67 -10.09 19.09 26.09
C VAL A 67 -11.33 18.53 26.79
N THR A 68 -12.35 19.36 27.02
CA THR A 68 -13.62 18.90 27.60
C THR A 68 -14.28 17.85 26.72
N GLU A 69 -14.33 18.08 25.40
CA GLU A 69 -14.90 17.11 24.46
C GLU A 69 -14.15 15.76 24.50
N ILE A 70 -12.82 15.77 24.58
CA ILE A 70 -12.01 14.55 24.65
C ILE A 70 -12.29 13.78 25.95
N TYR A 71 -12.39 14.46 27.10
CA TYR A 71 -12.75 13.81 28.36
C TYR A 71 -14.13 13.16 28.26
N ASP A 72 -15.15 13.94 27.91
CA ASP A 72 -16.55 13.50 27.91
C ASP A 72 -16.80 12.38 26.88
N GLN A 73 -16.19 12.47 25.70
CA GLN A 73 -16.45 11.52 24.62
C GLN A 73 -15.61 10.24 24.71
N TYR A 74 -14.40 10.30 25.28
CA TYR A 74 -13.45 9.19 25.24
C TYR A 74 -13.00 8.76 26.64
N LEU A 75 -12.31 9.61 27.40
CA LEU A 75 -11.66 9.19 28.65
C LEU A 75 -12.66 8.78 29.75
N ASP A 76 -13.80 9.46 29.86
CA ASP A 76 -14.83 9.11 30.85
C ASP A 76 -15.54 7.79 30.55
N LYS A 77 -15.45 7.30 29.31
CA LYS A 77 -15.99 6.00 28.92
C LYS A 77 -15.00 4.86 29.11
N MET A 78 -13.72 5.18 29.34
CA MET A 78 -12.68 4.19 29.62
C MET A 78 -12.76 3.73 31.07
N GLU A 79 -12.46 2.46 31.29
CA GLU A 79 -12.32 1.89 32.64
C GLU A 79 -11.07 2.48 33.30
N LYS A 80 -11.10 2.67 34.62
CA LYS A 80 -9.92 3.07 35.40
C LYS A 80 -9.37 1.84 36.10
N VAL A 81 -8.16 1.45 35.75
CA VAL A 81 -7.51 0.24 36.28
C VAL A 81 -6.15 0.56 36.89
N THR A 82 -5.68 -0.31 37.78
CA THR A 82 -4.31 -0.29 38.30
C THR A 82 -3.62 -1.57 37.88
N GLU A 83 -2.54 -1.47 37.10
CA GLU A 83 -1.72 -2.59 36.65
C GLU A 83 -0.28 -2.34 37.13
N ASP A 84 0.30 -3.30 37.86
CA ASP A 84 1.66 -3.21 38.45
C ASP A 84 1.94 -1.91 39.25
N GLY A 85 0.92 -1.36 39.90
CA GLY A 85 1.01 -0.14 40.71
C GLY A 85 0.91 1.17 39.92
N VAL A 86 0.65 1.10 38.60
CA VAL A 86 0.45 2.25 37.73
C VAL A 86 -1.04 2.36 37.35
N GLU A 87 -1.60 3.57 37.36
CA GLU A 87 -3.01 3.78 37.01
C GLU A 87 -3.20 4.09 35.52
N TYR A 88 -4.19 3.46 34.90
CA TYR A 88 -4.51 3.59 33.47
C TYR A 88 -5.98 3.91 33.21
N TYR A 89 -6.24 4.66 32.14
CA TYR A 89 -7.50 4.58 31.40
C TYR A 89 -7.41 3.39 30.45
N LYS A 90 -8.39 2.48 30.50
CA LYS A 90 -8.45 1.26 29.71
C LYS A 90 -9.68 1.23 28.82
N SER A 91 -9.47 1.02 27.52
CA SER A 91 -10.54 0.57 26.62
C SER A 91 -10.25 -0.84 26.13
N VAL A 92 -11.33 -1.62 25.93
CA VAL A 92 -11.28 -2.95 25.33
C VAL A 92 -12.41 -3.04 24.32
N GLU A 93 -12.05 -3.18 23.04
CA GLU A 93 -12.97 -3.13 21.92
C GLU A 93 -12.89 -4.43 21.10
N PRO A 94 -13.72 -5.44 21.42
CA PRO A 94 -13.78 -6.67 20.65
C PRO A 94 -14.61 -6.49 19.38
N LYS A 95 -14.04 -6.91 18.25
CA LYS A 95 -14.72 -7.01 16.96
C LYS A 95 -14.62 -8.43 16.41
N SER A 96 -15.74 -8.99 15.98
CA SER A 96 -15.80 -10.32 15.38
C SER A 96 -16.12 -10.25 13.89
N TYR A 97 -15.43 -11.08 13.12
CA TYR A 97 -15.62 -11.28 11.68
C TYR A 97 -16.14 -12.69 11.45
N ASN A 98 -17.10 -12.83 10.53
CA ASN A 98 -17.76 -14.12 10.30
C ASN A 98 -17.00 -15.02 9.31
N SER A 99 -15.92 -14.49 8.71
CA SER A 99 -15.06 -15.24 7.79
C SER A 99 -13.64 -14.66 7.79
N TYR A 100 -12.65 -15.48 7.43
CA TYR A 100 -11.27 -15.05 7.22
C TYR A 100 -11.16 -13.90 6.21
N SER A 101 -11.85 -14.00 5.07
CA SER A 101 -11.81 -12.96 4.03
C SER A 101 -12.38 -11.62 4.47
N GLU A 102 -13.31 -11.61 5.43
CA GLU A 102 -13.83 -10.37 6.02
C GLU A 102 -12.76 -9.70 6.91
N ALA A 103 -12.05 -10.49 7.71
CA ALA A 103 -10.94 -10.01 8.55
C ALA A 103 -9.74 -9.54 7.69
N GLU A 104 -9.36 -10.30 6.67
CA GLU A 104 -8.29 -9.93 5.72
C GLU A 104 -8.59 -8.60 5.03
N LYS A 105 -9.85 -8.37 4.64
CA LYS A 105 -10.26 -7.11 4.01
C LYS A 105 -10.10 -5.94 4.97
N GLU A 106 -10.51 -6.10 6.23
CA GLU A 106 -10.34 -5.06 7.23
C GLU A 106 -8.85 -4.71 7.45
N LEU A 107 -7.99 -5.73 7.59
CA LEU A 107 -6.54 -5.53 7.76
C LEU A 107 -5.93 -4.76 6.59
N LYS A 108 -6.34 -5.09 5.36
CA LYS A 108 -5.92 -4.38 4.14
C LYS A 108 -6.40 -2.93 4.12
N ASP A 109 -7.66 -2.69 4.46
CA ASP A 109 -8.29 -1.36 4.34
C ASP A 109 -7.84 -0.39 5.46
N LYS A 110 -7.56 -0.89 6.67
CA LYS A 110 -7.27 -0.05 7.85
C LYS A 110 -5.80 0.09 8.20
N VAL A 111 -4.99 -0.93 7.96
CA VAL A 111 -3.60 -1.02 8.48
C VAL A 111 -2.57 -0.87 7.34
N ASP A 112 -3.04 -0.61 6.12
CA ASP A 112 -2.22 -0.56 4.88
C ASP A 112 -1.32 -1.80 4.74
N LEU A 113 -1.83 -2.95 5.20
CA LEU A 113 -1.18 -4.23 4.98
C LEU A 113 -1.38 -4.61 3.52
N SER A 114 -0.30 -4.52 2.76
CA SER A 114 -0.20 -4.86 1.34
C SER A 114 -0.74 -6.25 0.98
N GLY A 115 -0.75 -7.18 1.94
CA GLY A 115 -1.32 -8.52 1.82
C GLY A 115 -1.70 -9.08 3.20
N ALA A 116 -2.76 -9.89 3.21
CA ALA A 116 -3.18 -10.68 4.36
C ALA A 116 -3.81 -11.98 3.84
N ASP A 117 -3.45 -13.10 4.47
CA ASP A 117 -4.01 -14.44 4.25
C ASP A 117 -4.23 -15.08 5.62
N ILE A 118 -5.48 -15.43 5.92
CA ILE A 118 -5.88 -16.00 7.21
C ILE A 118 -6.58 -17.33 6.96
N ALA A 119 -6.16 -18.35 7.70
CA ALA A 119 -6.87 -19.61 7.78
C ALA A 119 -6.76 -20.22 9.18
N ALA A 120 -7.46 -21.33 9.39
CA ALA A 120 -7.48 -22.03 10.68
C ALA A 120 -6.09 -22.42 11.18
N ASP A 121 -5.14 -22.60 10.26
CA ASP A 121 -3.79 -23.09 10.53
C ASP A 121 -2.69 -22.04 10.34
N HIS A 122 -3.00 -20.83 9.85
CA HIS A 122 -2.00 -19.78 9.66
C HIS A 122 -2.56 -18.36 9.60
N ILE A 123 -1.68 -17.39 9.86
CA ILE A 123 -1.83 -16.00 9.47
C ILE A 123 -0.57 -15.54 8.75
N TYR A 124 -0.72 -14.88 7.61
CA TYR A 124 0.35 -14.15 6.94
C TYR A 124 -0.08 -12.70 6.77
N MET A 125 0.80 -11.78 7.15
CA MET A 125 0.60 -10.34 7.01
C MET A 125 1.83 -9.74 6.36
N ALA A 126 1.63 -8.95 5.32
CA ALA A 126 2.71 -8.30 4.59
C ALA A 126 2.56 -6.79 4.63
N MET A 127 3.68 -6.12 4.90
CA MET A 127 3.83 -4.67 4.82
C MET A 127 4.93 -4.34 3.82
N TYR A 128 4.70 -3.30 3.00
CA TYR A 128 5.74 -2.77 2.12
C TYR A 128 6.04 -1.32 2.47
N LEU A 129 7.24 -1.07 3.00
CA LEU A 129 7.68 0.29 3.31
C LEU A 129 8.28 0.93 2.04
N GLU A 130 7.64 1.99 1.54
CA GLU A 130 8.11 2.76 0.37
C GLU A 130 9.35 3.61 0.71
N GLU A 131 9.48 4.02 1.96
CA GLU A 131 10.56 4.86 2.48
C GLU A 131 11.29 4.16 3.62
N ASP A 132 12.53 4.58 3.87
CA ASP A 132 13.29 4.12 5.01
C ASP A 132 12.89 4.97 6.22
N VAL A 133 12.27 4.33 7.22
CA VAL A 133 11.86 5.00 8.46
C VAL A 133 12.88 4.84 9.57
N SER A 134 14.05 4.24 9.27
CA SER A 134 15.11 4.10 10.26
C SER A 134 15.66 5.45 10.70
N GLY A 135 15.81 5.62 12.03
CA GLY A 135 16.34 6.85 12.61
C GLY A 135 15.39 8.06 12.63
N TYR A 136 14.10 7.90 12.32
CA TYR A 136 13.11 8.99 12.31
C TYR A 136 13.02 9.79 13.64
N ASN A 137 13.54 9.25 14.75
CA ASN A 137 13.35 9.80 16.09
C ASN A 137 14.48 10.70 16.61
N SER A 138 15.66 10.77 15.97
CA SER A 138 16.76 11.57 16.53
C SER A 138 16.70 13.04 16.09
N GLY A 139 16.17 13.91 16.97
CA GLY A 139 16.31 15.38 16.86
C GLY A 139 15.08 16.16 16.41
N MET A 140 13.98 15.48 16.05
CA MET A 140 12.73 16.16 15.68
C MET A 140 12.12 16.92 16.88
N LEU A 141 12.16 16.35 18.09
CA LEU A 141 11.56 16.99 19.27
C LEU A 141 12.25 18.29 19.68
N SER A 142 13.56 18.42 19.42
CA SER A 142 14.33 19.62 19.74
C SER A 142 13.79 20.86 19.01
N GLN A 143 13.19 20.70 17.83
CA GLN A 143 12.59 21.82 17.10
C GLN A 143 11.28 22.33 17.75
N TYR A 144 10.74 21.59 18.71
CA TYR A 144 9.51 21.91 19.43
C TYR A 144 9.73 22.22 20.92
N GLU A 145 10.98 22.31 21.37
CA GLU A 145 11.33 22.52 22.78
C GLU A 145 10.62 23.72 23.42
N SER A 146 10.53 24.85 22.71
CA SER A 146 9.84 26.05 23.20
C SER A 146 8.35 25.81 23.44
N VAL A 147 7.71 25.03 22.56
CA VAL A 147 6.30 24.67 22.67
C VAL A 147 6.12 23.68 23.82
N LEU A 148 6.94 22.63 23.90
CA LEU A 148 6.85 21.66 24.99
C LEU A 148 6.99 22.33 26.36
N THR A 149 7.93 23.28 26.48
CA THR A 149 8.16 24.04 27.72
C THR A 149 6.95 24.88 28.11
N GLU A 150 6.28 25.53 27.15
CA GLU A 150 5.05 26.31 27.39
C GLU A 150 3.95 25.45 28.03
N TYR A 151 3.88 24.17 27.65
CA TYR A 151 2.92 23.20 28.17
C TYR A 151 3.44 22.37 29.35
N GLY A 152 4.61 22.70 29.90
CA GLY A 152 5.16 22.04 31.10
C GLY A 152 5.79 20.67 30.86
N PHE A 153 6.30 20.44 29.65
CA PHE A 153 7.05 19.25 29.27
C PHE A 153 8.48 19.61 28.86
N THR A 154 9.42 18.76 29.22
CA THR A 154 10.77 18.75 28.65
C THR A 154 10.83 17.83 27.43
N VAL A 155 11.80 18.08 26.55
CA VAL A 155 12.09 17.17 25.42
C VAL A 155 12.40 15.76 25.92
N GLU A 156 13.14 15.66 27.04
CA GLU A 156 13.52 14.38 27.65
C GLU A 156 12.31 13.60 28.17
N GLU A 157 11.38 14.26 28.87
CA GLU A 157 10.12 13.63 29.32
C GLU A 157 9.33 13.08 28.13
N VAL A 158 9.11 13.89 27.08
CA VAL A 158 8.36 13.44 25.89
C VAL A 158 9.08 12.30 25.18
N GLN A 159 10.40 12.33 25.14
CA GLN A 159 11.19 11.26 24.54
C GLN A 159 11.12 9.95 25.33
N GLN A 160 11.12 10.01 26.67
CA GLN A 160 10.92 8.83 27.51
C GLN A 160 9.52 8.23 27.33
N LEU A 161 8.49 9.09 27.20
CA LEU A 161 7.13 8.63 26.91
C LEU A 161 7.07 7.96 25.53
N LEU A 162 7.66 8.56 24.49
CA LEU A 162 7.73 7.93 23.17
C LEU A 162 8.52 6.61 23.17
N ALA A 163 9.57 6.50 23.97
CA ALA A 163 10.34 5.27 24.11
C ALA A 163 9.56 4.17 24.85
N ALA A 164 8.59 4.53 25.69
CA ALA A 164 7.75 3.60 26.42
C ALA A 164 6.64 2.97 25.56
N ILE A 165 6.40 3.49 24.34
CA ILE A 165 5.38 2.94 23.43
C ILE A 165 5.67 1.48 23.15
N THR A 166 4.70 0.66 23.51
CA THR A 166 4.74 -0.77 23.25
C THR A 166 3.40 -1.23 22.69
N ILE A 167 3.44 -1.79 21.49
CA ILE A 167 2.29 -2.44 20.86
C ILE A 167 2.54 -3.94 20.87
N LYS A 168 1.66 -4.69 21.51
CA LYS A 168 1.73 -6.16 21.50
C LYS A 168 0.62 -6.71 20.62
N VAL A 169 0.99 -7.50 19.62
CA VAL A 169 0.05 -8.23 18.78
C VAL A 169 0.15 -9.70 19.16
N ASN A 170 -0.90 -10.24 19.77
CA ASN A 170 -1.02 -11.63 20.14
C ASN A 170 -1.97 -12.32 19.16
N VAL A 171 -1.48 -13.31 18.41
CA VAL A 171 -2.34 -14.13 17.55
C VAL A 171 -2.43 -15.54 18.13
N SER A 172 -3.65 -15.96 18.44
CA SER A 172 -3.96 -17.24 19.05
C SER A 172 -4.74 -18.15 18.10
N PHE A 173 -4.36 -19.42 18.07
CA PHE A 173 -5.02 -20.46 17.28
C PHE A 173 -5.64 -21.53 18.18
N GLU A 174 -6.48 -22.41 17.62
CA GLU A 174 -6.95 -23.60 18.33
C GLU A 174 -5.84 -24.66 18.50
N ASN A 175 -4.84 -24.65 17.61
CA ASN A 175 -3.69 -25.54 17.63
C ASN A 175 -2.42 -24.83 18.11
N VAL A 176 -1.41 -25.60 18.51
CA VAL A 176 -0.10 -25.07 18.92
C VAL A 176 0.58 -24.38 17.74
N VAL A 177 1.15 -23.20 17.97
CA VAL A 177 1.96 -22.50 16.96
C VAL A 177 3.29 -23.22 16.85
N THR A 178 3.65 -23.56 15.63
CA THR A 178 4.81 -24.38 15.27
C THR A 178 5.88 -23.56 14.55
N TYR A 179 5.47 -22.56 13.76
CA TYR A 179 6.37 -21.68 13.05
C TYR A 179 5.88 -20.24 13.18
N CYS A 180 6.83 -19.31 13.24
CA CYS A 180 6.61 -17.88 13.10
C CYS A 180 7.82 -17.22 12.44
N ASP A 181 7.70 -15.95 12.08
CA ASP A 181 8.86 -15.10 11.76
C ASP A 181 9.73 -14.85 13.00
N ASP A 182 10.95 -14.39 12.74
CA ASP A 182 11.96 -14.20 13.79
C ASP A 182 11.64 -13.04 14.76
N ALA A 183 10.67 -12.16 14.43
CA ALA A 183 10.26 -11.08 15.31
C ALA A 183 9.17 -11.51 16.32
N ALA A 184 8.54 -12.67 16.13
CA ALA A 184 7.53 -13.19 17.05
C ALA A 184 8.14 -14.10 18.13
N THR A 185 7.50 -14.15 19.28
CA THR A 185 7.72 -15.16 20.33
C THR A 185 6.54 -16.10 20.39
N ILE A 186 6.75 -17.39 20.68
CA ILE A 186 5.68 -18.39 20.76
C ILE A 186 5.49 -18.86 22.20
N GLN A 187 4.24 -18.86 22.67
CA GLN A 187 3.82 -19.51 23.90
C GLN A 187 2.62 -20.42 23.63
N GLY A 188 2.89 -21.70 23.39
CA GLY A 188 1.85 -22.70 23.12
C GLY A 188 1.06 -22.38 21.86
N LYS A 189 -0.18 -21.89 22.02
CA LYS A 189 -1.09 -21.58 20.91
C LYS A 189 -1.04 -20.14 20.43
N THR A 190 -0.19 -19.31 21.04
CA THR A 190 -0.14 -17.87 20.79
C THR A 190 1.23 -17.47 20.27
N ALA A 191 1.24 -16.70 19.18
CA ALA A 191 2.39 -15.96 18.69
C ALA A 191 2.26 -14.49 19.11
N THR A 192 3.34 -13.89 19.61
CA THR A 192 3.35 -12.51 20.10
C THR A 192 4.42 -11.70 19.40
N TRP A 193 4.03 -10.65 18.69
CA TRP A 193 4.90 -9.59 18.21
C TRP A 193 4.86 -8.42 19.17
N THR A 194 6.02 -7.88 19.52
CA THR A 194 6.14 -6.67 20.33
C THR A 194 6.81 -5.60 19.51
N PHE A 195 6.08 -4.54 19.21
CA PHE A 195 6.57 -3.38 18.51
C PHE A 195 6.84 -2.25 19.51
N THR A 196 8.09 -1.84 19.59
CA THR A 196 8.52 -0.62 20.27
C THR A 196 8.93 0.42 19.25
N GLN A 197 9.08 1.67 19.69
CA GLN A 197 9.64 2.73 18.86
C GLN A 197 10.99 2.33 18.24
N ASP A 198 11.87 1.69 19.03
CA ASP A 198 13.17 1.21 18.56
C ASP A 198 13.04 0.06 17.55
N SER A 199 12.14 -0.89 17.79
CA SER A 199 11.91 -1.98 16.83
C SER A 199 11.38 -1.44 15.50
N LEU A 200 10.49 -0.43 15.54
CA LEU A 200 9.91 0.20 14.36
C LEU A 200 10.97 0.97 13.58
N ALA A 201 11.92 1.61 14.28
CA ALA A 201 13.06 2.28 13.68
C ALA A 201 14.07 1.32 13.02
N ASN A 202 13.96 0.00 13.22
CA ASN A 202 14.81 -0.97 12.54
C ASN A 202 14.19 -1.49 11.22
N TYR A 203 12.93 -1.18 10.93
CA TYR A 203 12.31 -1.59 9.67
C TYR A 203 12.76 -0.66 8.53
N GLY A 204 13.71 -1.15 7.76
CA GLY A 204 14.16 -0.47 6.54
C GLY A 204 13.13 -0.55 5.41
N LYS A 205 13.37 0.21 4.34
CA LYS A 205 12.58 0.16 3.11
C LYS A 205 12.50 -1.28 2.55
N GLY A 206 11.29 -1.75 2.26
CA GLY A 206 11.09 -3.05 1.60
C GLY A 206 9.91 -3.85 2.12
N LEU A 207 9.90 -5.14 1.77
CA LEU A 207 8.90 -6.11 2.20
C LEU A 207 9.23 -6.61 3.60
N HIS A 208 8.23 -6.58 4.48
CA HIS A 208 8.24 -7.20 5.80
C HIS A 208 7.05 -8.13 5.92
N VAL A 209 7.29 -9.37 6.38
CA VAL A 209 6.25 -10.39 6.51
C VAL A 209 6.21 -10.88 7.95
N PHE A 210 5.03 -10.81 8.55
CA PHE A 210 4.72 -11.34 9.87
C PHE A 210 3.85 -12.57 9.69
N TYR A 211 4.21 -13.67 10.36
CA TYR A 211 3.43 -14.88 10.24
C TYR A 211 3.47 -15.79 11.45
N ALA A 212 2.41 -16.56 11.60
CA ALA A 212 2.37 -17.72 12.48
C ALA A 212 1.64 -18.88 11.78
N GLU A 213 2.14 -20.10 11.96
CA GLU A 213 1.59 -21.33 11.39
C GLU A 213 1.50 -22.43 12.46
N THR A 214 0.49 -23.27 12.37
CA THR A 214 0.26 -24.45 13.24
C THR A 214 0.47 -25.79 12.51
N MET A 215 0.91 -25.74 11.25
CA MET A 215 1.13 -26.90 10.38
C MET A 215 2.41 -27.67 10.73
N THR A 216 2.52 -28.93 10.29
CA THR A 216 3.75 -29.73 10.51
C THR A 216 4.96 -29.20 9.72
N GLU A 217 4.71 -28.61 8.56
CA GLU A 217 5.72 -28.01 7.69
C GLU A 217 5.31 -26.59 7.31
N SER A 218 6.25 -25.66 7.38
CA SER A 218 6.03 -24.26 7.02
C SER A 218 5.94 -24.08 5.51
N LYS A 219 4.85 -23.46 5.03
CA LYS A 219 4.65 -23.21 3.59
C LYS A 219 5.62 -22.15 3.09
N ILE A 220 5.83 -21.09 3.87
CA ILE A 220 6.62 -19.96 3.42
C ILE A 220 8.14 -20.17 3.58
N LYS A 221 8.60 -20.89 4.61
CA LYS A 221 10.05 -21.18 4.75
C LYS A 221 10.57 -22.06 3.61
N THR A 222 9.74 -23.01 3.19
CA THR A 222 10.11 -24.02 2.19
C THR A 222 9.96 -23.52 0.76
N ASP A 223 9.11 -22.52 0.52
CA ASP A 223 8.82 -22.02 -0.80
C ASP A 223 9.99 -21.22 -1.42
N LYS A 224 10.14 -21.40 -2.74
CA LYS A 224 11.22 -20.84 -3.57
C LYS A 224 10.71 -20.36 -4.94
N THR A 225 9.40 -20.45 -5.20
CA THR A 225 8.84 -20.11 -6.51
C THR A 225 8.33 -18.68 -6.51
N ALA A 226 8.86 -17.86 -7.42
CA ALA A 226 8.42 -16.47 -7.53
C ALA A 226 7.00 -16.33 -8.12
N PRO A 227 6.30 -15.23 -7.78
CA PRO A 227 4.96 -14.95 -8.31
C PRO A 227 4.87 -14.98 -9.83
N VAL A 228 3.70 -15.38 -10.33
CA VAL A 228 3.37 -15.40 -11.74
C VAL A 228 2.53 -14.17 -12.11
N VAL A 229 3.10 -13.31 -12.95
CA VAL A 229 2.38 -12.19 -13.57
C VAL A 229 1.83 -12.62 -14.92
N SER A 230 0.50 -12.62 -15.05
CA SER A 230 -0.22 -13.00 -16.27
C SER A 230 -0.83 -11.79 -16.98
N GLY A 231 -1.13 -11.95 -18.27
CA GLY A 231 -1.65 -10.88 -19.13
C GLY A 231 -0.56 -10.04 -19.80
N VAL A 232 0.56 -9.79 -19.13
CA VAL A 232 1.72 -9.08 -19.71
C VAL A 232 2.99 -9.91 -19.58
N ALA A 233 3.96 -9.64 -20.44
CA ALA A 233 5.27 -10.27 -20.43
C ALA A 233 6.36 -9.21 -20.62
N ASN A 234 7.57 -9.55 -20.19
CA ASN A 234 8.70 -8.63 -20.25
C ASN A 234 8.95 -8.15 -21.68
N LYS A 235 9.18 -6.84 -21.83
CA LYS A 235 9.36 -6.10 -23.10
C LYS A 235 8.17 -6.16 -24.07
N GLY A 236 7.00 -6.66 -23.63
CA GLY A 236 5.79 -6.71 -24.44
C GLY A 236 5.15 -5.34 -24.67
N TYR A 237 4.29 -5.26 -25.70
CA TYR A 237 3.49 -4.09 -26.03
C TYR A 237 2.01 -4.45 -25.96
N TYR A 238 1.25 -3.70 -25.19
CA TYR A 238 -0.14 -4.03 -24.91
C TYR A 238 -1.02 -2.78 -25.00
N LYS A 239 -2.20 -2.94 -25.60
CA LYS A 239 -3.32 -2.01 -25.44
C LYS A 239 -4.10 -2.34 -24.16
N ASN A 240 -5.41 -2.15 -24.15
CA ASN A 240 -6.29 -2.60 -23.05
C ASN A 240 -6.09 -4.09 -22.74
N LYS A 241 -5.57 -4.38 -21.54
CA LYS A 241 -5.42 -5.74 -21.02
C LYS A 241 -5.65 -5.77 -19.51
N SER A 242 -6.10 -6.92 -19.02
CA SER A 242 -6.13 -7.20 -17.58
C SER A 242 -4.85 -7.93 -17.19
N VAL A 243 -4.28 -7.55 -16.06
CA VAL A 243 -3.12 -8.18 -15.44
C VAL A 243 -3.59 -8.89 -14.19
N LYS A 244 -3.06 -10.10 -13.94
CA LYS A 244 -3.30 -10.83 -12.70
C LYS A 244 -2.00 -11.40 -12.18
N VAL A 245 -1.75 -11.22 -10.89
CA VAL A 245 -0.63 -11.82 -10.15
C VAL A 245 -1.18 -12.97 -9.31
N LYS A 246 -0.44 -14.07 -9.23
CA LYS A 246 -0.76 -15.23 -8.41
C LYS A 246 0.52 -15.87 -7.90
N ASP A 247 0.41 -16.55 -6.76
CA ASP A 247 1.48 -17.35 -6.18
C ASP A 247 0.89 -18.60 -5.47
N ASN A 248 1.72 -19.62 -5.22
CA ASN A 248 1.35 -20.84 -4.50
C ASN A 248 1.25 -20.65 -2.99
N THR A 249 1.98 -19.70 -2.42
CA THR A 249 1.90 -19.34 -0.99
C THR A 249 1.05 -18.10 -0.72
N GLY A 250 0.54 -17.46 -1.77
CA GLY A 250 -0.17 -16.20 -1.68
C GLY A 250 0.70 -15.01 -2.11
N VAL A 251 0.05 -13.95 -2.55
CA VAL A 251 0.74 -12.74 -3.01
C VAL A 251 0.84 -11.77 -1.83
N ALA A 252 2.06 -11.44 -1.42
CA ALA A 252 2.30 -10.48 -0.34
C ALA A 252 2.09 -9.04 -0.81
N VAL A 253 2.67 -8.68 -1.96
CA VAL A 253 2.66 -7.30 -2.47
C VAL A 253 2.63 -7.29 -3.99
N VAL A 254 1.87 -6.36 -4.57
CA VAL A 254 2.01 -5.96 -5.98
C VAL A 254 2.25 -4.46 -6.07
N LEU A 255 3.33 -4.07 -6.75
CA LEU A 255 3.67 -2.69 -7.06
C LEU A 255 3.61 -2.44 -8.56
N VAL A 256 2.94 -1.36 -8.97
CA VAL A 256 3.00 -0.83 -10.33
C VAL A 256 3.71 0.52 -10.31
N ASP A 257 4.89 0.56 -10.92
CA ASP A 257 5.79 1.72 -10.93
C ASP A 257 6.10 2.26 -9.53
N GLY A 258 6.30 1.32 -8.60
CA GLY A 258 6.69 1.61 -7.22
C GLY A 258 5.52 1.84 -6.26
N LYS A 259 4.28 1.89 -6.74
CA LYS A 259 3.09 2.11 -5.92
C LYS A 259 2.27 0.84 -5.75
N GLN A 260 1.70 0.64 -4.57
CA GLN A 260 0.82 -0.49 -4.28
C GLN A 260 -0.35 -0.58 -5.27
N ALA A 261 -0.68 -1.82 -5.64
CA ALA A 261 -1.76 -2.15 -6.56
C ALA A 261 -2.42 -3.45 -6.15
N GLU A 262 -3.67 -3.64 -6.58
CA GLU A 262 -4.37 -4.91 -6.41
C GLU A 262 -3.69 -6.04 -7.20
N GLU A 263 -3.90 -7.29 -6.78
CA GLU A 263 -3.42 -8.47 -7.49
C GLU A 263 -4.01 -8.60 -8.90
N SER A 264 -5.16 -7.97 -9.16
CA SER A 264 -5.86 -8.00 -10.44
C SER A 264 -6.32 -6.61 -10.87
N PHE A 265 -5.69 -6.05 -11.89
CA PHE A 265 -6.01 -4.69 -12.37
C PHE A 265 -6.10 -4.61 -13.90
N LYS A 266 -6.68 -3.51 -14.40
CA LYS A 266 -6.78 -3.22 -15.84
C LYS A 266 -5.77 -2.13 -16.22
N LEU A 267 -5.05 -2.29 -17.33
CA LEU A 267 -4.04 -1.32 -17.76
C LEU A 267 -4.60 0.09 -18.06
N ASN A 268 -5.89 0.20 -18.36
CA ASN A 268 -6.51 1.49 -18.71
C ASN A 268 -6.68 2.44 -17.50
N THR A 269 -6.44 1.97 -16.27
CA THR A 269 -6.37 2.83 -15.08
C THR A 269 -5.01 3.51 -14.92
N TYR A 270 -4.01 3.12 -15.72
CA TYR A 270 -2.66 3.67 -15.69
C TYR A 270 -2.40 4.53 -16.93
N ALA A 271 -1.55 5.54 -16.83
CA ALA A 271 -1.11 6.32 -18.00
C ALA A 271 -0.34 5.45 -19.03
N GLN A 272 -0.31 5.88 -20.29
CA GLN A 272 0.41 5.17 -21.35
C GLN A 272 1.94 5.34 -21.20
N GLY A 273 2.70 4.32 -21.57
CA GLY A 273 4.16 4.33 -21.49
C GLY A 273 4.77 3.03 -20.99
N LYS A 274 6.06 3.09 -20.65
CA LYS A 274 6.76 2.00 -19.98
C LYS A 274 6.18 1.82 -18.58
N ARG A 275 5.90 0.57 -18.21
CA ARG A 275 5.33 0.16 -16.93
C ARG A 275 6.16 -0.96 -16.34
N THR A 276 6.33 -0.95 -15.02
CA THR A 276 7.04 -1.99 -14.28
C THR A 276 6.14 -2.54 -13.19
N ILE A 277 5.93 -3.84 -13.19
CA ILE A 277 5.30 -4.58 -12.10
C ILE A 277 6.42 -5.24 -11.29
N VAL A 278 6.36 -5.05 -9.98
CA VAL A 278 7.14 -5.81 -9.00
C VAL A 278 6.14 -6.53 -8.12
N ALA A 279 6.26 -7.85 -8.00
CA ALA A 279 5.42 -8.65 -7.13
C ALA A 279 6.29 -9.48 -6.18
N TYR A 280 5.82 -9.64 -4.94
CA TYR A 280 6.40 -10.49 -3.92
C TYR A 280 5.36 -11.49 -3.42
N ASP A 281 5.79 -12.70 -3.06
CA ASP A 281 5.02 -13.62 -2.21
C ASP A 281 5.39 -13.46 -0.74
N PHE A 282 4.73 -14.22 0.15
CA PHE A 282 5.00 -14.19 1.59
C PHE A 282 6.36 -14.79 1.97
N SER A 283 6.97 -15.58 1.09
CA SER A 283 8.31 -16.13 1.23
C SER A 283 9.42 -15.14 0.81
N GLY A 284 9.02 -13.98 0.28
CA GLY A 284 9.92 -12.95 -0.23
C GLY A 284 10.48 -13.21 -1.63
N ASN A 285 10.03 -14.26 -2.35
CA ASN A 285 10.44 -14.44 -3.73
C ASN A 285 9.83 -13.33 -4.59
N LYS A 286 10.59 -12.92 -5.60
CA LYS A 286 10.33 -11.68 -6.34
C LYS A 286 10.14 -11.90 -7.83
N LYS A 287 9.13 -11.24 -8.41
CA LYS A 287 8.92 -11.15 -9.85
C LYS A 287 8.96 -9.70 -10.34
N ASN A 288 9.77 -9.44 -11.36
CA ASN A 288 9.78 -8.16 -12.08
C ASN A 288 9.33 -8.32 -13.53
N VAL A 289 8.37 -7.51 -13.98
CA VAL A 289 7.92 -7.48 -15.38
C VAL A 289 7.85 -6.04 -15.88
N THR A 290 8.62 -5.72 -16.91
CA THR A 290 8.59 -4.40 -17.57
C THR A 290 7.95 -4.51 -18.94
N PHE A 291 6.97 -3.68 -19.27
CA PHE A 291 6.28 -3.68 -20.56
C PHE A 291 5.90 -2.27 -21.00
N THR A 292 5.32 -2.12 -22.19
CA THR A 292 4.78 -0.84 -22.69
C THR A 292 3.28 -0.94 -22.85
N TYR A 293 2.54 -0.05 -22.16
CA TYR A 293 1.13 0.17 -22.38
C TYR A 293 0.92 1.28 -23.40
N ASP A 294 0.21 0.97 -24.48
CA ASP A 294 -0.11 1.88 -25.57
C ASP A 294 -1.50 1.59 -26.15
N ASN A 295 -2.40 2.56 -26.01
CA ASN A 295 -3.75 2.53 -26.52
C ASN A 295 -3.98 3.65 -27.57
N THR A 296 -2.90 4.26 -28.07
CA THR A 296 -2.94 5.33 -29.06
C THR A 296 -2.75 4.75 -30.46
N LYS A 297 -3.59 5.18 -31.43
CA LYS A 297 -3.46 4.72 -32.81
C LYS A 297 -2.30 5.42 -33.53
N PRO A 298 -1.63 4.74 -34.48
CA PRO A 298 -0.63 5.38 -35.34
C PRO A 298 -1.22 6.53 -36.14
N THR A 299 -0.40 7.55 -36.42
CA THR A 299 -0.79 8.67 -37.28
C THR A 299 -0.45 8.37 -38.75
N VAL A 300 -1.33 8.80 -39.66
CA VAL A 300 -1.11 8.76 -41.11
C VAL A 300 -1.26 10.17 -41.67
N SER A 301 -0.27 10.65 -42.41
CA SER A 301 -0.25 11.99 -43.00
C SER A 301 0.12 11.98 -44.49
N GLY A 302 -0.12 13.11 -45.15
CA GLY A 302 0.00 13.26 -46.61
C GLY A 302 -1.18 12.71 -47.41
N VAL A 303 -2.09 11.97 -46.76
CA VAL A 303 -3.39 11.55 -47.28
C VAL A 303 -4.46 11.65 -46.20
N LYS A 304 -5.69 11.98 -46.56
CA LYS A 304 -6.87 12.05 -45.68
C LYS A 304 -7.91 11.02 -46.11
N ASN A 305 -8.66 10.51 -45.15
CA ASN A 305 -9.64 9.45 -45.40
C ASN A 305 -10.77 9.96 -46.31
N LYS A 306 -11.17 9.12 -47.27
CA LYS A 306 -12.18 9.35 -48.31
C LYS A 306 -11.88 10.51 -49.27
N ILE A 307 -10.68 11.10 -49.25
CA ILE A 307 -10.31 12.20 -50.15
C ILE A 307 -9.80 11.69 -51.50
N THR A 308 -10.12 12.45 -52.55
CA THR A 308 -9.61 12.24 -53.91
C THR A 308 -8.59 13.31 -54.28
N TYR A 309 -7.44 12.90 -54.78
CA TYR A 309 -6.35 13.77 -55.18
C TYR A 309 -6.19 13.80 -56.71
N LYS A 310 -5.95 14.98 -57.27
CA LYS A 310 -5.62 15.19 -58.70
C LYS A 310 -4.11 15.13 -58.99
N LYS A 311 -3.29 15.03 -57.93
CA LYS A 311 -1.82 14.96 -58.01
C LYS A 311 -1.28 13.80 -57.19
N ALA A 312 0.00 13.48 -57.40
CA ALA A 312 0.69 12.48 -56.60
C ALA A 312 0.74 12.90 -55.12
N VAL A 313 0.65 11.92 -54.23
CA VAL A 313 0.70 12.12 -52.77
C VAL A 313 1.90 11.39 -52.18
N LYS A 314 2.43 11.89 -51.06
CA LYS A 314 3.51 11.25 -50.30
C LYS A 314 2.95 10.80 -48.96
N ILE A 315 2.81 9.50 -48.76
CA ILE A 315 2.21 8.93 -47.56
C ILE A 315 3.29 8.81 -46.48
N LYS A 316 3.05 9.40 -45.31
CA LYS A 316 3.89 9.23 -44.13
C LYS A 316 3.06 8.60 -43.00
N TYR A 317 3.74 7.88 -42.12
CA TYR A 317 3.16 7.36 -40.89
C TYR A 317 4.17 7.47 -39.74
N ALA A 318 3.65 7.58 -38.52
CA ALA A 318 4.43 7.63 -37.29
C ALA A 318 3.62 7.05 -36.12
N ASP A 319 4.32 6.52 -35.14
CA ASP A 319 3.77 6.03 -33.89
C ASP A 319 4.78 6.25 -32.74
N LYS A 320 4.30 6.56 -31.54
CA LYS A 320 5.16 6.90 -30.38
C LYS A 320 5.97 5.70 -29.88
N TYR A 321 5.37 4.51 -29.84
CA TYR A 321 6.00 3.31 -29.28
C TYR A 321 6.40 2.30 -30.35
N GLY A 322 6.06 2.59 -31.60
CA GLY A 322 6.63 2.01 -32.80
C GLY A 322 5.60 1.31 -33.68
N VAL A 323 5.85 1.35 -34.98
CA VAL A 323 5.00 0.68 -35.98
C VAL A 323 5.41 -0.77 -36.14
N LYS A 324 4.44 -1.69 -36.06
CA LYS A 324 4.63 -3.12 -36.35
C LYS A 324 4.48 -3.41 -37.84
N ALA A 325 3.48 -2.80 -38.49
CA ALA A 325 3.21 -3.02 -39.90
C ALA A 325 2.55 -1.80 -40.55
N ALA A 326 2.92 -1.52 -41.80
CA ALA A 326 2.26 -0.54 -42.65
C ALA A 326 2.06 -1.12 -44.05
N THR A 327 0.82 -1.13 -44.53
CA THR A 327 0.44 -1.68 -45.83
C THR A 327 -0.31 -0.66 -46.68
N LEU A 328 -0.06 -0.71 -47.99
CA LEU A 328 -0.77 0.01 -49.04
C LEU A 328 -1.37 -1.04 -49.97
N ASN A 329 -2.70 -1.13 -50.02
CA ASN A 329 -3.42 -2.18 -50.74
C ASN A 329 -2.92 -3.59 -50.38
N GLY A 330 -2.73 -3.84 -49.08
CA GLY A 330 -2.24 -5.12 -48.55
C GLY A 330 -0.72 -5.34 -48.68
N LYS A 331 0.01 -4.54 -49.47
CA LYS A 331 1.46 -4.70 -49.65
C LYS A 331 2.24 -3.78 -48.70
N LYS A 332 3.29 -4.30 -48.05
CA LYS A 332 4.14 -3.53 -47.13
C LYS A 332 4.75 -2.29 -47.82
N PHE A 333 4.84 -1.17 -47.11
CA PHE A 333 5.53 0.02 -47.62
C PHE A 333 6.26 0.82 -46.52
N LYS A 334 7.33 1.51 -46.91
CA LYS A 334 8.09 2.43 -46.04
C LYS A 334 7.44 3.81 -46.00
N SER A 335 7.53 4.47 -44.84
CA SER A 335 7.08 5.86 -44.67
C SER A 335 7.77 6.77 -45.70
N GLY A 336 7.01 7.72 -46.25
CA GLY A 336 7.48 8.60 -47.32
C GLY A 336 7.24 8.09 -48.74
N LYS A 337 6.54 6.96 -48.93
CA LYS A 337 6.22 6.43 -50.27
C LYS A 337 5.38 7.43 -51.08
N LYS A 338 5.83 7.74 -52.29
CA LYS A 338 5.09 8.52 -53.29
C LYS A 338 4.15 7.62 -54.07
N VAL A 339 2.90 8.05 -54.25
CA VAL A 339 1.86 7.36 -55.03
C VAL A 339 1.33 8.33 -56.08
N SER A 340 1.43 7.95 -57.36
CA SER A 340 1.10 8.81 -58.50
C SER A 340 0.12 8.20 -59.50
N LYS A 341 -0.01 6.86 -59.52
CA LYS A 341 -0.88 6.15 -60.45
C LYS A 341 -2.35 6.37 -60.08
N LYS A 342 -3.21 6.56 -61.08
CA LYS A 342 -4.67 6.58 -60.91
C LYS A 342 -5.13 5.28 -60.23
N GLY A 343 -6.07 5.40 -59.29
CA GLY A 343 -6.59 4.23 -58.58
C GLY A 343 -7.12 4.56 -57.19
N SER A 344 -7.72 3.55 -56.57
CA SER A 344 -8.15 3.58 -55.16
C SER A 344 -7.09 2.92 -54.28
N TYR A 345 -6.84 3.52 -53.13
CA TYR A 345 -5.79 3.11 -52.22
C TYR A 345 -6.32 3.00 -50.79
N THR A 346 -5.93 1.93 -50.11
CA THR A 346 -6.15 1.73 -48.68
C THR A 346 -4.81 1.63 -47.98
N VAL A 347 -4.55 2.56 -47.08
CA VAL A 347 -3.42 2.53 -46.14
C VAL A 347 -3.91 1.93 -44.84
N LYS A 348 -3.22 0.91 -44.32
CA LYS A 348 -3.42 0.40 -42.97
C LYS A 348 -2.09 0.40 -42.24
N VAL A 349 -2.03 1.12 -41.12
CA VAL A 349 -0.87 1.15 -40.21
C VAL A 349 -1.30 0.55 -38.88
N THR A 350 -0.45 -0.32 -38.33
CA THR A 350 -0.66 -0.99 -37.04
C THR A 350 0.60 -0.85 -36.19
N ASP A 351 0.48 -0.38 -34.95
CA ASP A 351 1.59 -0.30 -33.99
C ASP A 351 1.94 -1.66 -33.37
N LYS A 352 2.94 -1.66 -32.48
CA LYS A 352 3.38 -2.85 -31.74
C LYS A 352 2.35 -3.36 -30.73
N ALA A 353 1.54 -2.49 -30.14
CA ALA A 353 0.46 -2.85 -29.21
C ALA A 353 -0.81 -3.36 -29.93
N GLY A 354 -0.87 -3.22 -31.25
CA GLY A 354 -1.96 -3.66 -32.11
C GLY A 354 -3.02 -2.60 -32.38
N ASN A 355 -2.82 -1.32 -32.03
CA ASN A 355 -3.74 -0.26 -32.46
C ASN A 355 -3.53 0.03 -33.95
N SER A 356 -4.59 0.45 -34.65
CA SER A 356 -4.55 0.57 -36.11
C SER A 356 -5.34 1.75 -36.64
N THR A 357 -4.73 2.40 -37.65
CA THR A 357 -5.32 3.47 -38.46
C THR A 357 -5.49 2.99 -39.89
N VAL A 358 -6.69 3.17 -40.43
CA VAL A 358 -7.04 2.84 -41.82
C VAL A 358 -7.48 4.11 -42.55
N VAL A 359 -6.81 4.42 -43.67
CA VAL A 359 -7.11 5.58 -44.51
C VAL A 359 -7.36 5.11 -45.95
N LYS A 360 -8.54 5.40 -46.48
CA LYS A 360 -8.89 5.14 -47.89
C LYS A 360 -8.80 6.43 -48.68
N PHE A 361 -8.16 6.45 -49.84
CA PHE A 361 -8.08 7.64 -50.71
C PHE A 361 -8.06 7.25 -52.20
N LYS A 362 -8.25 8.22 -53.10
CA LYS A 362 -8.22 8.00 -54.56
C LYS A 362 -7.25 8.96 -55.25
N ILE A 363 -6.66 8.54 -56.36
CA ILE A 363 -5.96 9.41 -57.32
C ILE A 363 -6.73 9.37 -58.64
N LYS A 364 -7.11 10.55 -59.16
CA LYS A 364 -7.91 10.73 -60.39
C LYS A 364 -7.17 11.53 -61.48
N LYS A 365 -5.84 11.46 -61.49
CA LYS A 365 -5.00 12.14 -62.48
C LYS A 365 -5.58 12.11 -63.89
#